data_AF-A0A928B8S2-F1
#
_entry.id   AF-A0A928B8S2-F1
#
_cell.length_a   1.000
_cell.length_b   1.000
_cell.length_c   1.000
_cell.angle_alpha   90.00
_cell.angle_beta   90.00
_cell.angle_gamma   90.00
#
_symmetry.space_group_name_H-M   'P 1'
#
loop_
_entity.id
_entity.type
_entity.pdbx_description
1 polymer ?
#
loop_
_entity_poly.entity_id
_entity_poly.type
_entity_poly.pdbx_seq_one_letter_code
_entity_poly.pdbx_strand_id
1 'polypeptide(L)'
;MKKFRFYLFLLAFVFMSNLSYAQGIVVRVNGEVVQQMGNVSDEKKESKKEQEKLITISGTVTCQGEPVYAVAVKIKDAGQAPVYTNMNGEYKISIPENGATLDFSGLTLKTKYVEVKDQGVVDVVMDEEPQKYDNYRTGPLAKNMTVVTGYVTWGGEPVTGAYVGVKGKKIYTITKWNGKYSIAVPKNSTLVYSFVGDMIKEKVKGRSRIDVQLSGVMIFDDRDLNRSIKKARRSKK
;
A
#
# COMPACT_ATOMS: atom_id res chain seq x y z
N MET A 1 -10.58 -20.67 -36.76
CA MET A 1 -11.83 -20.51 -35.98
C MET A 1 -12.22 -21.71 -35.10
N LYS A 2 -11.26 -22.52 -34.60
CA LYS A 2 -11.56 -23.67 -33.71
C LYS A 2 -11.06 -23.55 -32.26
N LYS A 3 -10.39 -22.44 -31.89
CA LYS A 3 -9.92 -22.18 -30.51
C LYS A 3 -10.79 -21.18 -29.72
N PHE A 4 -11.82 -20.60 -30.34
CA PHE A 4 -12.73 -19.64 -29.69
C PHE A 4 -14.00 -20.29 -29.09
N ARG A 5 -14.24 -21.58 -29.36
CA ARG A 5 -15.42 -22.32 -28.84
C ARG A 5 -15.20 -22.99 -27.48
N PHE A 6 -13.98 -22.97 -26.94
CA PHE A 6 -13.67 -23.57 -25.65
C PHE A 6 -13.82 -22.57 -24.48
N TYR A 7 -13.66 -21.26 -24.74
CA TYR A 7 -13.77 -20.23 -23.69
C TYR A 7 -15.21 -19.83 -23.36
N LEU A 8 -16.16 -20.07 -24.28
CA LEU A 8 -17.58 -19.85 -24.02
C LEU A 8 -18.23 -21.00 -23.22
N PHE A 9 -17.60 -22.17 -23.16
CA PHE A 9 -18.07 -23.29 -22.33
C PHE A 9 -17.61 -23.19 -20.87
N LEU A 10 -16.52 -22.47 -20.58
CA LEU A 10 -16.06 -22.25 -19.20
C LEU A 10 -16.83 -21.10 -18.50
N LEU A 11 -17.43 -20.17 -19.24
CA LEU A 11 -18.21 -19.08 -18.65
C LEU A 11 -19.68 -19.44 -18.34
N ALA A 12 -20.23 -20.49 -18.95
CA ALA A 12 -21.56 -21.00 -18.59
C ALA A 12 -21.55 -21.91 -17.35
N PHE A 13 -20.41 -22.56 -17.04
CA PHE A 13 -20.30 -23.46 -15.90
C PHE A 13 -20.12 -22.73 -14.55
N VAL A 14 -19.66 -21.48 -14.57
CA VAL A 14 -19.53 -20.63 -13.36
C VAL A 14 -20.82 -19.86 -13.07
N PHE A 15 -21.75 -19.73 -14.03
CA PHE A 15 -23.05 -19.08 -13.82
C PHE A 15 -24.21 -20.05 -13.53
N MET A 16 -23.97 -21.37 -13.57
CA MET A 16 -24.96 -22.41 -13.23
C MET A 16 -24.67 -23.17 -11.93
N SER A 17 -23.84 -22.64 -11.02
CA SER A 17 -23.70 -23.19 -9.66
C SER A 17 -24.52 -22.45 -8.60
N ASN A 18 -25.33 -21.45 -8.99
CA ASN A 18 -26.23 -20.73 -8.08
C ASN A 18 -27.65 -20.57 -8.65
N LEU A 19 -28.20 -21.65 -9.20
CA LEU A 19 -29.65 -21.78 -9.32
C LEU A 19 -30.01 -23.19 -8.88
N SER A 20 -30.38 -23.32 -7.60
CA SER A 20 -31.13 -24.48 -7.11
C SER A 20 -32.46 -24.50 -7.86
N TYR A 21 -32.51 -25.22 -8.97
CA TYR A 21 -33.76 -25.58 -9.63
C TYR A 21 -34.50 -26.55 -8.73
N ALA A 22 -35.34 -26.00 -7.84
CA ALA A 22 -36.50 -26.71 -7.33
C ALA A 22 -37.52 -26.82 -8.47
N GLN A 23 -37.33 -27.75 -9.40
CA GLN A 23 -38.40 -28.30 -10.24
C GLN A 23 -38.08 -29.77 -10.52
N GLY A 24 -38.82 -30.66 -9.87
CA GLY A 24 -38.69 -32.11 -10.07
C GLY A 24 -38.97 -32.49 -11.53
N ILE A 25 -38.13 -33.35 -12.09
CA ILE A 25 -38.33 -33.93 -13.42
C ILE A 25 -39.48 -34.94 -13.31
N VAL A 26 -40.59 -34.72 -14.04
CA VAL A 26 -41.68 -35.69 -14.17
C VAL A 26 -41.41 -36.54 -15.41
N VAL A 27 -41.06 -37.81 -15.23
CA VAL A 27 -40.98 -38.78 -16.33
C VAL A 27 -42.37 -39.41 -16.51
N ARG A 28 -42.95 -39.26 -17.71
CA ARG A 28 -44.20 -39.91 -18.12
C ARG A 28 -43.90 -40.97 -19.18
N VAL A 29 -44.40 -42.18 -19.00
CA VAL A 29 -44.42 -43.22 -20.04
C VAL A 29 -45.87 -43.62 -20.24
N ASN A 30 -46.37 -43.51 -21.48
CA ASN A 30 -47.77 -43.80 -21.85
C ASN A 30 -48.83 -43.08 -21.00
N GLY A 31 -48.56 -41.84 -20.58
CA GLY A 31 -49.52 -41.02 -19.83
C GLY A 31 -49.58 -41.29 -18.32
N GLU A 32 -48.88 -42.31 -17.82
CA GLU A 32 -48.78 -42.60 -16.38
C GLU A 32 -47.46 -42.08 -15.79
N VAL A 33 -47.53 -41.56 -14.57
CA VAL A 33 -46.39 -41.08 -13.78
C VAL A 33 -45.76 -42.29 -13.08
N VAL A 34 -44.53 -42.68 -13.46
CA VAL A 34 -43.97 -43.98 -13.05
C VAL A 34 -42.88 -43.89 -11.97
N GLN A 35 -42.55 -42.70 -11.43
CA GLN A 35 -41.72 -42.60 -10.22
C GLN A 35 -41.73 -41.19 -9.61
N GLN A 36 -41.96 -41.12 -8.29
CA GLN A 36 -41.65 -39.96 -7.45
C GLN A 36 -40.51 -40.42 -6.53
N MET A 37 -39.26 -40.08 -6.86
CA MET A 37 -38.13 -40.40 -5.98
C MET A 37 -38.15 -39.47 -4.76
N GLY A 38 -38.65 -40.04 -3.66
CA GLY A 38 -38.21 -39.88 -2.27
C GLY A 38 -37.85 -38.49 -1.77
N ASN A 39 -38.68 -37.97 -0.86
CA ASN A 39 -38.24 -37.05 0.19
C ASN A 39 -37.08 -37.70 0.97
N VAL A 40 -35.86 -37.26 0.72
CA VAL A 40 -34.80 -37.33 1.71
C VAL A 40 -34.81 -35.98 2.41
N SER A 41 -35.27 -36.01 3.65
CA SER A 41 -35.09 -34.94 4.62
C SER A 41 -33.59 -34.76 4.87
N ASP A 42 -32.95 -33.94 4.06
CA ASP A 42 -31.70 -33.32 4.47
C ASP A 42 -32.08 -32.29 5.53
N GLU A 43 -31.76 -32.59 6.80
CA GLU A 43 -31.62 -31.59 7.83
C GLU A 43 -30.76 -30.46 7.26
N LYS A 44 -31.41 -29.35 6.94
CA LYS A 44 -30.75 -28.08 6.72
C LYS A 44 -30.11 -27.71 8.06
N LYS A 45 -28.91 -28.21 8.31
CA LYS A 45 -27.98 -27.63 9.29
C LYS A 45 -27.56 -26.30 8.69
N GLU A 46 -28.47 -25.35 8.76
CA GLU A 46 -28.23 -23.95 8.48
C GLU A 46 -27.23 -23.52 9.54
N SER A 47 -25.94 -23.61 9.20
CA SER A 47 -24.90 -22.99 10.00
C SER A 47 -25.28 -21.51 10.03
N LYS A 48 -25.84 -21.05 11.13
CA LYS A 48 -25.80 -19.63 11.47
C LYS A 48 -24.32 -19.27 11.40
N LYS A 49 -23.91 -18.60 10.33
CA LYS A 49 -22.69 -17.82 10.34
C LYS A 49 -22.92 -16.80 11.43
N GLU A 50 -22.42 -17.10 12.62
CA GLU A 50 -22.40 -16.16 13.72
C GLU A 50 -21.67 -14.93 13.18
N GLN A 51 -22.42 -13.84 13.05
CA GLN A 51 -21.90 -12.61 12.51
C GLN A 51 -20.90 -12.10 13.55
N GLU A 52 -19.62 -12.30 13.27
CA GLU A 52 -18.53 -12.04 14.21
C GLU A 52 -18.67 -10.62 14.78
N LYS A 53 -18.87 -10.53 16.10
CA LYS A 53 -19.07 -9.26 16.78
C LYS A 53 -17.74 -8.50 16.75
N LEU A 54 -17.79 -7.28 16.23
CA LEU A 54 -16.62 -6.42 16.07
C LEU A 54 -16.59 -5.35 17.14
N ILE A 55 -15.38 -5.03 17.59
CA ILE A 55 -15.07 -3.87 18.43
C ILE A 55 -14.15 -2.92 17.66
N THR A 56 -14.14 -1.66 18.08
CA THR A 56 -13.29 -0.63 17.49
C THR A 56 -12.10 -0.37 18.39
N ILE A 57 -10.91 -0.42 17.80
CA ILE A 57 -9.65 -0.05 18.43
C ILE A 57 -9.16 1.25 17.79
N SER A 58 -8.66 2.15 18.62
CA SER A 58 -7.99 3.37 18.21
C SER A 58 -6.62 3.47 18.87
N GLY A 59 -5.82 4.45 18.47
CA GLY A 59 -4.55 4.72 19.12
C GLY A 59 -3.67 5.60 18.26
N THR A 60 -2.46 5.83 18.72
CA THR A 60 -1.43 6.60 18.03
C THR A 60 -0.20 5.73 17.76
N VAL A 61 0.48 6.00 16.65
CA VAL A 61 1.78 5.40 16.33
C VAL A 61 2.85 6.47 16.38
N THR A 62 3.92 6.21 17.13
CA THR A 62 5.06 7.11 17.28
C THR A 62 6.38 6.42 16.97
N CYS A 63 7.40 7.18 16.59
CA CYS A 63 8.78 6.73 16.45
C CYS A 63 9.68 7.84 17.00
N GLN A 64 10.58 7.50 17.93
CA GLN A 64 11.44 8.49 18.60
C GLN A 64 10.66 9.65 19.25
N GLY A 65 9.44 9.38 19.73
CA GLY A 65 8.58 10.38 20.38
C GLY A 65 7.80 11.28 19.43
N GLU A 66 7.96 11.14 18.12
CA GLU A 66 7.22 11.89 17.11
C GLU A 66 6.13 11.02 16.47
N PRO A 67 4.96 11.60 16.09
CA PRO A 67 3.88 10.87 15.44
C PRO A 67 4.27 10.40 14.04
N VAL A 68 3.88 9.17 13.67
CA VAL A 68 4.27 8.58 12.39
C VAL A 68 3.07 8.49 11.44
N TYR A 69 3.14 9.23 10.33
CA TYR A 69 2.16 9.20 9.25
C TYR A 69 2.33 7.97 8.34
N ALA A 70 1.23 7.51 7.74
CA ALA A 70 1.18 6.47 6.72
C ALA A 70 1.71 5.08 7.16
N VAL A 71 1.57 4.74 8.44
CA VAL A 71 1.77 3.38 8.95
C VAL A 71 0.54 2.55 8.62
N ALA A 72 0.72 1.45 7.91
CA ALA A 72 -0.32 0.47 7.66
C ALA A 72 -0.59 -0.34 8.94
N VAL A 73 -1.86 -0.36 9.36
CA VAL A 73 -2.38 -1.14 10.48
C VAL A 73 -3.40 -2.14 9.93
N LYS A 74 -3.16 -3.44 10.14
CA LYS A 74 -4.08 -4.49 9.70
C LYS A 74 -4.12 -5.66 10.70
N ILE A 75 -5.18 -6.44 10.66
CA ILE A 75 -5.21 -7.73 11.35
C ILE A 75 -4.21 -8.66 10.65
N LYS A 76 -3.30 -9.24 11.44
CA LYS A 76 -2.29 -10.19 10.95
C LYS A 76 -2.98 -11.37 10.27
N ASP A 77 -2.48 -11.75 9.10
CA ASP A 77 -2.98 -12.85 8.27
C ASP A 77 -4.44 -12.69 7.76
N ALA A 78 -5.07 -11.53 7.96
CA ALA A 78 -6.37 -11.23 7.38
C ALA A 78 -6.25 -10.68 5.96
N GLY A 79 -7.24 -10.99 5.10
CA GLY A 79 -7.34 -10.43 3.74
C GLY A 79 -7.91 -9.00 3.68
N GLN A 80 -8.09 -8.33 4.82
CA GLN A 80 -8.64 -6.99 4.88
C GLN A 80 -7.60 -5.95 4.43
N ALA A 81 -8.05 -4.92 3.71
CA ALA A 81 -7.21 -3.77 3.41
C ALA A 81 -6.74 -3.07 4.69
N PRO A 82 -5.49 -2.59 4.76
CA PRO A 82 -5.00 -1.87 5.92
C PRO A 82 -5.72 -0.52 6.09
N VAL A 83 -5.78 -0.04 7.33
CA VAL A 83 -5.99 1.38 7.62
C VAL A 83 -4.63 2.05 7.78
N TYR A 84 -4.57 3.36 7.57
CA TYR A 84 -3.31 4.10 7.67
C TYR A 84 -3.39 5.15 8.77
N THR A 85 -2.28 5.37 9.48
CA THR A 85 -2.17 6.46 10.43
C THR A 85 -2.24 7.82 9.71
N ASN A 86 -2.94 8.78 10.31
CA ASN A 86 -3.00 10.16 9.83
C ASN A 86 -1.75 10.97 10.23
N MET A 87 -1.72 12.28 9.93
CA MET A 87 -0.55 13.14 10.21
C MET A 87 -0.24 13.28 11.71
N ASN A 88 -1.21 13.02 12.58
CA ASN A 88 -1.04 12.99 14.04
C ASN A 88 -0.63 11.60 14.54
N GLY A 89 -0.39 10.65 13.63
CA GLY A 89 -0.08 9.26 13.97
C GLY A 89 -1.31 8.46 14.41
N GLU A 90 -2.51 9.02 14.36
CA GLU A 90 -3.72 8.37 14.86
C GLU A 90 -4.23 7.32 13.87
N TYR A 91 -4.73 6.19 14.39
CA TYR A 91 -5.41 5.16 13.60
C TYR A 91 -6.71 4.71 14.27
N LYS A 92 -7.58 4.09 13.48
CA LYS A 92 -8.82 3.45 13.95
C LYS A 92 -9.13 2.21 13.11
N ILE A 93 -9.31 1.05 13.75
CA ILE A 93 -9.53 -0.24 13.11
C ILE A 93 -10.61 -1.05 13.83
N SER A 94 -11.44 -1.76 13.08
CA SER A 94 -12.41 -2.72 13.64
C SER A 94 -11.79 -4.11 13.68
N ILE A 95 -11.86 -4.78 14.84
CA ILE A 95 -11.35 -6.13 15.06
C ILE A 95 -12.43 -7.04 15.68
N PRO A 96 -12.28 -8.38 15.60
CA PRO A 96 -13.09 -9.30 16.38
C PRO A 96 -13.10 -9.01 17.88
N GLU A 97 -14.25 -9.18 18.54
CA GLU A 97 -14.41 -8.91 19.99
C GLU A 97 -13.53 -9.81 20.86
N ASN A 98 -13.19 -11.02 20.40
CA ASN A 98 -12.24 -11.92 21.06
C ASN A 98 -10.77 -11.49 20.90
N GLY A 99 -10.51 -10.41 20.15
CA GLY A 99 -9.19 -9.84 19.94
C GLY A 99 -8.54 -10.27 18.62
N ALA A 100 -7.43 -9.62 18.32
CA ALA A 100 -6.63 -9.86 17.12
C ALA A 100 -5.17 -9.48 17.35
N THR A 101 -4.25 -10.06 16.57
CA THR A 101 -2.91 -9.50 16.44
C THR A 101 -2.92 -8.46 15.31
N LEU A 102 -2.51 -7.24 15.62
CA LEU A 102 -2.33 -6.18 14.64
C LEU A 102 -0.88 -6.16 14.13
N ASP A 103 -0.73 -6.06 12.81
CA ASP A 103 0.53 -5.82 12.09
C ASP A 103 0.65 -4.32 11.77
N PHE A 104 1.68 -3.69 12.34
CA PHE A 104 2.07 -2.31 12.08
C PHE A 104 3.30 -2.32 11.17
N SER A 105 3.13 -1.79 9.96
CA SER A 105 4.18 -1.77 8.93
C SER A 105 4.24 -0.42 8.23
N GLY A 106 5.46 0.08 7.99
CA GLY A 106 5.69 1.34 7.31
C GLY A 106 7.03 1.35 6.62
N LEU A 107 7.17 2.18 5.58
CA LEU A 107 8.45 2.32 4.88
C LEU A 107 9.51 2.85 5.85
N THR A 108 10.68 2.24 5.85
CA THR A 108 11.82 2.61 6.71
C THR A 108 11.61 2.35 8.21
N LEU A 109 10.59 1.57 8.58
CA LEU A 109 10.28 1.18 9.96
C LEU A 109 10.33 -0.34 10.11
N LYS A 110 10.77 -0.80 11.29
CA LYS A 110 10.71 -2.21 11.63
C LYS A 110 9.26 -2.63 11.90
N THR A 111 8.78 -3.64 11.19
CA THR A 111 7.44 -4.21 11.43
C THR A 111 7.27 -4.63 12.88
N LYS A 112 6.12 -4.29 13.47
CA LYS A 112 5.78 -4.64 14.85
C LYS A 112 4.41 -5.31 14.91
N TYR A 113 4.30 -6.37 15.71
CA TYR A 113 3.05 -7.08 15.96
C TYR A 113 2.58 -6.80 17.39
N VAL A 114 1.29 -6.48 17.54
CA VAL A 114 0.69 -6.16 18.84
C VAL A 114 -0.61 -6.95 18.99
N GLU A 115 -0.72 -7.74 20.05
CA GLU A 115 -1.98 -8.40 20.41
C GLU A 115 -2.93 -7.39 21.06
N VAL A 116 -4.16 -7.31 20.56
CA VAL A 116 -5.19 -6.40 21.03
C VAL A 116 -6.46 -7.19 21.34
N LYS A 117 -7.11 -6.84 22.45
CA LYS A 117 -8.35 -7.40 22.97
C LYS A 117 -9.35 -6.24 23.13
N ASP A 118 -9.87 -6.03 24.34
CA ASP A 118 -10.92 -5.07 24.68
C ASP A 118 -10.41 -3.70 25.15
N GLN A 119 -9.11 -3.40 24.99
CA GLN A 119 -8.50 -2.18 25.54
C GLN A 119 -9.06 -0.87 24.95
N GLY A 120 -9.72 -0.90 23.78
CA GLY A 120 -10.32 0.26 23.11
C GLY A 120 -9.31 1.26 22.53
N VAL A 121 -8.23 1.57 23.26
CA VAL A 121 -7.12 2.42 22.85
C VAL A 121 -5.80 1.66 23.03
N VAL A 122 -4.96 1.65 22.00
CA VAL A 122 -3.64 1.00 22.00
C VAL A 122 -2.63 1.90 21.29
N ASP A 123 -1.74 2.54 22.04
CA ASP A 123 -0.64 3.32 21.47
C ASP A 123 0.57 2.44 21.17
N VAL A 124 1.26 2.73 20.07
CA VAL A 124 2.36 1.91 19.57
C VAL A 124 3.59 2.75 19.26
N VAL A 125 4.72 2.40 19.88
CA VAL A 125 6.04 2.94 19.51
C VAL A 125 6.70 1.98 18.51
N MET A 126 7.04 2.48 17.32
CA MET A 126 7.79 1.77 16.28
C MET A 126 9.28 2.16 16.29
N ASP A 127 10.11 1.25 15.80
CA ASP A 127 11.54 1.45 15.63
C ASP A 127 11.88 1.74 14.16
N GLU A 128 12.88 2.58 13.91
CA GLU A 128 13.43 2.76 12.56
C GLU A 128 14.08 1.45 12.06
N GLU A 129 13.89 1.16 10.77
CA GLU A 129 14.70 0.14 10.09
C GLU A 129 15.98 0.79 9.56
N PRO A 130 17.18 0.41 10.05
CA PRO A 130 18.42 1.05 9.64
C PRO A 130 18.67 0.87 8.15
N GLN A 131 18.76 2.00 7.43
CA GLN A 131 19.09 2.02 6.01
C GLN A 131 20.51 1.51 5.80
N LYS A 132 20.67 0.34 5.17
CA LYS A 132 21.98 -0.30 4.89
C LYS A 132 22.77 0.36 3.73
N TYR A 133 22.59 1.67 3.51
CA TYR A 133 23.22 2.41 2.43
C TYR A 133 24.13 3.52 2.95
N ASP A 134 25.05 3.19 3.86
CA ASP A 134 26.19 4.04 4.17
C ASP A 134 27.16 4.07 2.99
N ASN A 135 26.89 4.95 2.03
CA ASN A 135 27.87 5.33 1.01
C ASN A 135 28.74 6.50 1.49
N TYR A 136 29.00 6.59 2.79
CA TYR A 136 30.02 7.46 3.38
C TYR A 136 31.41 6.95 2.96
N ARG A 137 31.78 7.16 1.69
CA ARG A 137 33.15 6.98 1.21
C ARG A 137 33.99 8.10 1.83
N THR A 138 34.49 7.87 3.04
CA THR A 138 35.58 8.62 3.68
C THR A 138 36.90 8.31 2.99
N GLY A 139 36.99 8.65 1.71
CA GLY A 139 38.25 8.76 0.99
C GLY A 139 38.75 10.21 0.98
N PRO A 140 40.01 10.46 0.56
CA PRO A 140 40.66 11.79 0.54
C PRO A 140 40.01 12.87 -0.36
N LEU A 141 38.76 12.68 -0.82
CA LEU A 141 37.97 13.63 -1.62
C LEU A 141 37.13 14.61 -0.79
N ALA A 142 37.27 14.63 0.54
CA ALA A 142 36.45 15.44 1.46
C ALA A 142 36.52 16.97 1.22
N LYS A 143 37.54 17.48 0.52
CA LYS A 143 37.76 18.93 0.34
C LYS A 143 36.65 19.62 -0.46
N ASN A 144 35.84 18.87 -1.22
CA ASN A 144 34.75 19.41 -2.06
C ASN A 144 33.38 18.77 -1.81
N MET A 145 33.21 18.11 -0.67
CA MET A 145 31.91 17.56 -0.24
C MET A 145 31.13 18.57 0.59
N THR A 146 29.82 18.37 0.65
CA THR A 146 28.91 19.01 1.60
C THR A 146 27.86 17.99 2.01
N VAL A 147 27.39 18.09 3.25
CA VAL A 147 26.21 17.33 3.69
C VAL A 147 25.00 18.18 3.38
N VAL A 148 24.08 17.64 2.58
CA VAL A 148 22.79 18.25 2.28
C VAL A 148 21.73 17.54 3.11
N THR A 149 20.96 18.32 3.84
CA THR A 149 19.78 17.89 4.57
C THR A 149 18.53 18.55 4.01
N GLY A 150 17.37 18.03 4.35
CA GLY A 150 16.10 18.69 4.05
C GLY A 150 14.92 17.76 4.21
N TYR A 151 13.77 18.26 3.79
CA TYR A 151 12.50 17.54 3.75
C TYR A 151 12.00 17.39 2.31
N VAL A 152 11.41 16.24 2.00
CA VAL A 152 10.62 16.05 0.79
C VAL A 152 9.15 15.98 1.20
N THR A 153 8.32 16.83 0.58
CA THR A 153 6.90 16.94 0.86
C THR A 153 6.06 16.82 -0.42
N TRP A 154 4.79 16.43 -0.30
CA TRP A 154 3.80 16.42 -1.38
C TRP A 154 2.46 16.92 -0.83
N GLY A 155 1.88 17.97 -1.43
CA GLY A 155 0.72 18.65 -0.86
C GLY A 155 0.94 19.23 0.56
N GLY A 156 2.19 19.48 0.96
CA GLY A 156 2.55 19.84 2.34
C GLY A 156 2.75 18.65 3.29
N GLU A 157 2.44 17.42 2.88
CA GLU A 157 2.64 16.21 3.68
C GLU A 157 4.05 15.64 3.49
N PRO A 158 4.68 15.07 4.54
CA PRO A 158 5.99 14.43 4.41
C PRO A 158 5.92 13.21 3.48
N VAL A 159 6.90 13.08 2.59
CA VAL A 159 7.02 11.93 1.68
C VAL A 159 8.05 10.97 2.24
N THR A 160 7.59 9.87 2.84
CA THR A 160 8.44 8.74 3.22
C THR A 160 8.84 7.90 2.00
N GLY A 161 10.06 7.38 1.97
CA GLY A 161 10.50 6.47 0.90
C GLY A 161 10.89 7.14 -0.43
N ALA A 162 10.97 8.47 -0.49
CA ALA A 162 11.42 9.18 -1.69
C ALA A 162 12.91 8.96 -1.94
N TYR A 163 13.25 8.72 -3.20
CA TYR A 163 14.63 8.65 -3.64
C TYR A 163 15.27 10.04 -3.68
N VAL A 164 16.45 10.19 -3.09
CA VAL A 164 17.28 11.40 -3.18
C VAL A 164 18.69 11.00 -3.60
N GLY A 165 19.12 11.35 -4.81
CA GLY A 165 20.41 10.89 -5.32
C GLY A 165 21.13 11.86 -6.25
N VAL A 166 22.44 11.70 -6.37
CA VAL A 166 23.26 12.48 -7.29
C VAL A 166 23.07 11.96 -8.70
N LYS A 167 22.69 12.84 -9.63
CA LYS A 167 22.46 12.49 -11.05
C LYS A 167 23.63 11.69 -11.62
N GLY A 168 23.35 10.47 -12.09
CA GLY A 168 24.32 9.60 -12.75
C GLY A 168 25.35 8.94 -11.84
N LYS A 169 25.19 9.03 -10.51
CA LYS A 169 26.09 8.39 -9.53
C LYS A 169 25.31 7.47 -8.61
N LYS A 170 25.98 6.45 -8.08
CA LYS A 170 25.47 5.57 -7.02
C LYS A 170 25.65 6.21 -5.63
N ILE A 171 25.35 7.51 -5.52
CA ILE A 171 25.33 8.26 -4.26
C ILE A 171 23.89 8.69 -4.06
N TYR A 172 23.20 8.06 -3.11
CA TYR A 172 21.80 8.31 -2.82
C TYR A 172 21.47 8.00 -1.37
N THR A 173 20.32 8.50 -0.94
CA THR A 173 19.64 8.19 0.31
C THR A 173 18.14 8.08 0.02
N ILE A 174 17.37 7.59 0.98
CA ILE A 174 15.91 7.54 0.94
C ILE A 174 15.39 8.41 2.08
N THR A 175 14.30 9.14 1.85
CA THR A 175 13.67 9.90 2.93
C THR A 175 13.12 8.97 4.02
N LYS A 176 13.31 9.39 5.26
CA LYS A 176 12.75 8.72 6.44
C LYS A 176 11.23 8.86 6.51
N TRP A 177 10.62 8.21 7.49
CA TRP A 177 9.18 8.26 7.78
C TRP A 177 8.62 9.70 7.94
N ASN A 178 9.41 10.68 8.41
CA ASN A 178 9.02 12.09 8.50
C ASN A 178 9.42 12.94 7.27
N GLY A 179 9.77 12.31 6.14
CA GLY A 179 10.19 12.99 4.91
C GLY A 179 11.60 13.59 4.96
N LYS A 180 12.29 13.51 6.10
CA LYS A 180 13.65 14.04 6.25
C LYS A 180 14.66 13.16 5.52
N TYR A 181 15.68 13.79 4.94
CA TYR A 181 16.84 13.12 4.36
C TYR A 181 18.15 13.79 4.77
N SER A 182 19.25 13.03 4.63
CA SER A 182 20.63 13.53 4.74
C SER A 182 21.51 12.79 3.74
N ILE A 183 22.32 13.52 2.99
CA ILE A 183 23.20 12.94 1.96
C ILE A 183 24.51 13.74 1.83
N ALA A 184 25.65 13.04 1.84
CA ALA A 184 26.95 13.64 1.60
C ALA A 184 27.27 13.62 0.09
N VAL A 185 27.47 14.80 -0.50
CA VAL A 185 27.62 14.95 -1.96
C VAL A 185 28.65 16.02 -2.34
N PRO A 186 29.24 15.97 -3.54
CA PRO A 186 30.07 17.06 -4.04
C PRO A 186 29.28 18.38 -4.11
N LYS A 187 29.90 19.51 -3.72
CA LYS A 187 29.26 20.84 -3.64
C LYS A 187 28.54 21.29 -4.91
N ASN A 188 29.02 20.86 -6.09
CA ASN A 188 28.46 21.22 -7.40
C ASN A 188 27.57 20.15 -8.02
N SER A 189 27.14 19.16 -7.23
CA SER A 189 26.26 18.09 -7.70
C SER A 189 24.87 18.61 -8.08
N THR A 190 24.16 17.82 -8.89
CA THR A 190 22.71 17.95 -9.06
C THR A 190 22.05 16.77 -8.36
N LEU A 191 21.20 17.06 -7.38
CA LEU A 191 20.34 16.08 -6.73
C LEU A 191 19.11 15.83 -7.60
N VAL A 192 18.68 14.58 -7.64
CA VAL A 192 17.46 14.10 -8.26
C VAL A 192 16.60 13.56 -7.12
N TYR A 193 15.39 14.10 -7.01
CA TYR A 193 14.37 13.64 -6.07
C TYR A 193 13.30 12.91 -6.88
N SER A 194 12.88 11.73 -6.44
CA SER A 194 11.83 10.99 -7.14
C SER A 194 10.97 10.20 -6.17
N PHE A 195 9.67 10.25 -6.40
CA PHE A 195 8.67 9.46 -5.71
C PHE A 195 7.47 9.33 -6.63
N VAL A 196 6.99 8.08 -6.81
CA VAL A 196 5.79 7.70 -7.58
C VAL A 196 5.45 8.65 -8.75
N GLY A 197 6.16 8.51 -9.87
CA GLY A 197 5.86 9.26 -11.10
C GLY A 197 6.34 10.71 -11.12
N ASP A 198 6.75 11.28 -9.99
CA ASP A 198 7.37 12.61 -9.93
C ASP A 198 8.90 12.53 -9.91
N MET A 199 9.54 13.52 -10.53
CA MET A 199 10.98 13.65 -10.54
C MET A 199 11.40 15.12 -10.70
N ILE A 200 12.09 15.64 -9.71
CA ILE A 200 12.66 16.99 -9.76
C ILE A 200 14.20 16.96 -9.68
N LYS A 201 14.84 18.04 -10.13
CA LYS A 201 16.31 18.18 -10.10
C LYS A 201 16.71 19.50 -9.47
N GLU A 202 17.59 19.45 -8.48
CA GLU A 202 18.10 20.63 -7.79
C GLU A 202 19.63 20.67 -7.80
N LYS A 203 20.21 21.82 -8.16
CA LYS A 203 21.66 22.01 -8.07
C LYS A 203 22.04 22.30 -6.62
N VAL A 204 23.02 21.57 -6.07
CA VAL A 204 23.45 21.75 -4.68
C VAL A 204 24.02 23.15 -4.46
N LYS A 205 24.94 23.61 -5.34
CA LYS A 205 25.59 24.93 -5.25
C LYS A 205 26.17 25.21 -3.85
N GLY A 206 26.71 24.18 -3.19
CA GLY A 206 27.26 24.27 -1.83
C GLY A 206 26.22 24.45 -0.71
N ARG A 207 24.91 24.44 -1.01
CA ARG A 207 23.85 24.52 0.02
C ARG A 207 23.93 23.31 0.95
N SER A 208 23.70 23.53 2.25
CA SER A 208 23.60 22.49 3.28
C SER A 208 22.14 22.07 3.57
N ARG A 209 21.16 22.86 3.10
CA ARG A 209 19.74 22.57 3.22
C ARG A 209 19.00 22.79 1.90
N ILE A 210 18.22 21.81 1.48
CA ILE A 210 17.34 21.87 0.30
C ILE A 210 16.03 21.15 0.63
N ASP A 211 14.98 21.92 0.89
CA ASP A 211 13.62 21.38 1.05
C ASP A 211 12.94 21.31 -0.32
N VAL A 212 12.18 20.25 -0.56
CA VAL A 212 11.61 19.92 -1.86
C VAL A 212 10.12 19.63 -1.72
N GLN A 213 9.32 20.34 -2.50
CA GLN A 213 7.91 20.06 -2.68
C GLN A 213 7.73 19.32 -4.01
N LEU A 214 7.37 18.04 -3.94
CA LEU A 214 6.88 17.29 -5.08
C LEU A 214 5.50 17.81 -5.48
N SER A 215 5.24 17.81 -6.77
CA SER A 215 3.98 18.30 -7.35
C SER A 215 2.95 17.19 -7.37
N GLY A 216 3.42 15.94 -7.47
CA GLY A 216 2.60 14.75 -7.68
C GLY A 216 1.79 14.86 -8.95
N VAL A 217 2.29 14.27 -10.03
CA VAL A 217 1.39 13.84 -11.09
C VAL A 217 0.97 12.41 -10.73
N MET A 218 -0.07 12.27 -9.91
CA MET A 218 -0.83 11.03 -9.91
C MET A 218 -1.45 10.89 -11.31
N ILE A 219 -0.81 10.14 -12.19
CA ILE A 219 -1.42 9.77 -13.48
C ILE A 219 -2.46 8.70 -13.16
N PHE A 220 -3.66 9.13 -12.77
CA PHE A 220 -4.86 8.29 -12.73
C PHE A 220 -5.99 8.87 -13.61
N ASP A 221 -5.63 9.56 -14.69
CA ASP A 221 -6.58 9.88 -15.77
C ASP A 221 -5.90 9.66 -17.14
N ASP A 222 -6.45 8.77 -17.97
CA ASP A 222 -6.00 8.51 -19.34
C ASP A 222 -5.94 9.80 -20.19
N ARG A 223 -6.71 10.83 -19.82
CA ARG A 223 -6.71 12.13 -20.49
C ARG A 223 -5.42 12.91 -20.29
N ASP A 224 -4.80 12.83 -19.11
CA ASP A 224 -3.58 13.59 -18.80
C ASP A 224 -2.31 12.87 -19.30
N LEU A 225 -2.33 11.54 -19.38
CA LEU A 225 -1.30 10.78 -20.09
C LEU A 225 -1.27 11.14 -21.58
N ASN A 226 -2.44 11.21 -22.23
CA ASN A 226 -2.54 11.57 -23.64
C ASN A 226 -2.12 13.01 -23.93
N ARG A 227 -2.41 13.97 -23.03
CA ARG A 227 -1.87 15.34 -23.11
C ARG A 227 -0.36 15.36 -23.02
N SER A 228 0.22 14.61 -22.09
CA SER A 228 1.66 14.57 -21.86
C SER A 228 2.40 13.94 -23.04
N ILE A 229 1.87 12.85 -23.62
CA ILE A 229 2.40 12.21 -24.85
C ILE A 229 2.35 13.19 -26.04
N LYS A 230 1.26 13.94 -26.20
CA LYS A 230 1.10 14.91 -27.30
C LYS A 230 2.07 16.09 -27.18
N LYS A 231 2.37 16.53 -25.96
CA LYS A 231 3.36 17.58 -25.69
C LYS A 231 4.80 17.09 -25.96
N ALA A 232 5.14 15.88 -25.54
CA ALA A 232 6.45 15.27 -25.81
C ALA A 232 6.72 15.09 -27.32
N ARG A 233 5.70 14.69 -28.10
CA ARG A 233 5.80 14.57 -29.57
C ARG A 233 6.04 15.91 -30.28
N ARG A 234 5.56 17.02 -29.72
CA ARG A 234 5.76 18.37 -30.28
C ARG A 234 7.15 18.94 -29.99
N SER A 235 7.80 18.53 -28.90
CA SER A 235 9.16 18.98 -28.56
C SER A 235 10.29 18.30 -29.36
N LYS A 236 9.96 17.31 -30.19
CA LYS A 236 10.89 16.58 -31.07
C LYS A 236 10.76 16.96 -32.55
N LYS A 237 9.98 18.01 -32.86
CA LYS A 237 10.00 18.72 -34.14
C LYS A 237 10.69 20.05 -33.93
#